data_AF-A0A9P3LAL1-F1
#
_entry.id   AF-A0A9P3LAL1-F1
#
_cell.length_a   1.000
_cell.length_b   1.000
_cell.length_c   1.000
_cell.angle_alpha   90.00
_cell.angle_beta   90.00
_cell.angle_gamma   90.00
#
_symmetry.space_group_name_H-M   'P 1'
#
loop_
_entity.id
_entity.type
_entity.pdbx_description
1 polymer ?
#
loop_
_entity_poly.entity_id
_entity_poly.type
_entity_poly.pdbx_seq_one_letter_code
_entity_poly.pdbx_strand_id
1 'polypeptide(L)'
;MSALLSLKRLATAPQFSRTVVNKAALRPAPQPRGNIPDSPEAFLKAIGRSADSKITAETWEELWKLDGHRLKAAGVEVKDRRYLMWCMEKFRQGMDPKDFAHEPKPKKKIRGWGPAVQFGKRIRSRRDQ
;
A
#
# COMPACT_ATOMS: atom_id res chain seq x y z
N MET A 1 -4.64 40.74 -56.24
CA MET A 1 -5.38 39.61 -55.65
C MET A 1 -5.10 39.59 -54.16
N SER A 2 -6.03 40.07 -53.33
CA SER A 2 -5.83 40.23 -51.88
C SER A 2 -6.01 38.90 -51.13
N ALA A 3 -5.01 38.50 -50.36
CA ALA A 3 -5.11 37.37 -49.44
C ALA A 3 -5.78 37.81 -48.13
N LEU A 4 -6.95 37.27 -47.83
CA LEU A 4 -7.60 37.43 -46.53
C LEU A 4 -7.00 36.42 -45.55
N LEU A 5 -6.07 36.87 -44.70
CA LEU A 5 -5.58 36.09 -43.57
C LEU A 5 -6.63 36.11 -42.45
N SER A 6 -7.38 35.01 -42.33
CA SER A 6 -8.30 34.78 -41.22
C SER A 6 -7.52 34.51 -39.92
N LEU A 7 -7.30 35.56 -39.13
CA LEU A 7 -6.81 35.46 -37.75
C LEU A 7 -7.88 34.77 -36.88
N LYS A 8 -7.73 33.46 -36.68
CA LYS A 8 -8.48 32.73 -35.65
C LYS A 8 -8.04 33.25 -34.28
N ARG A 9 -8.88 34.05 -33.63
CA ARG A 9 -8.70 34.41 -32.21
C ARG A 9 -8.81 33.12 -31.38
N LEU A 10 -7.67 32.62 -30.90
CA LEU A 10 -7.64 31.63 -29.82
C LEU A 10 -8.14 32.35 -28.57
N ALA A 11 -9.42 32.19 -28.24
CA ALA A 11 -9.95 32.62 -26.96
C ALA A 11 -9.32 31.74 -25.87
N THR A 12 -8.24 32.21 -25.26
CA THR A 12 -7.68 31.65 -24.03
C THR A 12 -8.57 32.07 -22.85
N ALA A 13 -9.74 31.43 -22.74
CA ALA A 13 -10.49 31.50 -21.50
C ALA A 13 -9.64 30.89 -20.38
N PRO A 14 -9.52 31.54 -19.19
CA PRO A 14 -8.78 30.97 -18.09
C PRO A 14 -9.45 29.65 -17.68
N GLN A 15 -8.75 28.53 -17.88
CA GLN A 15 -9.16 27.27 -17.30
C GLN A 15 -8.97 27.38 -15.79
N PHE A 16 -10.07 27.48 -15.04
CA PHE A 16 -10.08 27.31 -13.59
C PHE A 16 -9.87 25.82 -13.25
N SER A 17 -8.74 25.24 -13.66
CA SER A 17 -8.33 23.92 -13.20
C SER A 17 -7.61 24.08 -11.87
N ARG A 18 -8.28 23.74 -10.76
CA ARG A 18 -7.60 23.62 -9.47
C ARG A 18 -6.70 22.40 -9.53
N THR A 19 -5.40 22.62 -9.55
CA THR A 19 -4.43 21.54 -9.34
C THR A 19 -4.43 21.19 -7.86
N VAL A 20 -4.75 19.93 -7.54
CA VAL A 20 -4.61 19.42 -6.18
C VAL A 20 -3.11 19.26 -5.92
N VAL A 21 -2.53 20.17 -5.14
CA VAL A 21 -1.13 20.08 -4.73
C VAL A 21 -1.03 19.01 -3.63
N ASN A 22 -0.47 17.85 -3.97
CA ASN A 22 -0.22 16.79 -3.00
C ASN A 22 0.99 17.15 -2.11
N LYS A 23 0.73 17.50 -0.85
CA LYS A 23 1.78 17.82 0.14
C LYS A 23 2.32 16.59 0.89
N ALA A 24 1.96 15.36 0.49
CA ALA A 24 2.37 14.15 1.21
C ALA A 24 3.90 13.94 1.21
N ALA A 25 4.57 14.28 0.11
CA ALA A 25 6.04 14.17 -0.02
C ALA A 25 6.79 15.20 0.85
N LEU A 26 6.13 16.29 1.27
CA LEU A 26 6.71 17.34 2.12
C LEU A 26 6.56 17.03 3.61
N ARG A 27 5.88 15.94 3.97
CA ARG A 27 5.64 15.61 5.39
C ARG A 27 6.96 15.16 6.03
N PRO A 28 7.30 15.66 7.22
CA PRO A 28 8.47 15.18 7.94
C PRO A 28 8.30 13.70 8.32
N ALA A 29 9.42 13.03 8.57
CA ALA A 29 9.39 11.71 9.18
C ALA A 29 8.70 11.81 10.55
N PRO A 30 7.78 10.87 10.88
CA PRO A 30 7.17 10.84 12.19
C PRO A 30 8.23 10.53 13.25
N GLN A 31 8.07 11.16 14.41
CA GLN A 31 8.87 10.84 15.60
C GLN A 31 8.62 9.37 16.00
N PRO A 32 9.61 8.70 16.60
CA PRO A 32 9.44 7.37 17.16
C PRO A 32 8.40 7.44 18.27
N ARG A 33 7.49 6.47 18.31
CA ARG A 33 6.36 6.46 19.26
C ARG A 33 6.19 5.08 19.86
N GLY A 34 5.87 5.07 21.15
CA GLY A 34 5.63 3.85 21.92
C GLY A 34 6.90 3.02 22.08
N ASN A 35 6.79 1.72 21.78
CA ASN A 35 7.87 0.75 21.98
C ASN A 35 8.71 0.51 20.71
N ILE A 36 8.57 1.36 19.69
CA ILE A 36 9.29 1.25 18.42
C ILE A 36 10.42 2.27 18.43
N PRO A 37 11.70 1.83 18.50
CA PRO A 37 12.84 2.74 18.37
C PRO A 37 12.90 3.34 16.96
N ASP A 38 13.76 4.33 16.73
CA ASP A 38 14.08 4.97 15.43
C ASP A 38 14.72 4.01 14.39
N SER A 39 14.37 2.73 14.43
CA SER A 39 14.88 1.69 13.57
C SER A 39 13.82 1.30 12.53
N PRO A 40 14.12 1.42 11.22
CA PRO A 40 13.26 0.92 10.16
C PRO A 40 12.91 -0.56 10.35
N GLU A 41 13.87 -1.38 10.77
CA GLU A 41 13.68 -2.81 10.95
C GLU A 41 12.69 -3.13 12.06
N ALA A 42 12.71 -2.37 13.16
CA ALA A 42 11.77 -2.54 14.25
C ALA A 42 10.34 -2.28 13.79
N PHE A 43 10.13 -1.23 12.99
CA PHE A 43 8.83 -0.94 12.40
C PHE A 43 8.40 -2.02 11.39
N LEU A 44 9.29 -2.45 10.51
CA LEU A 44 9.00 -3.49 9.51
C LEU A 44 8.67 -4.85 10.15
N LYS A 45 9.32 -5.19 11.28
CA LYS A 45 8.97 -6.37 12.09
C LYS A 45 7.61 -6.20 12.77
N ALA A 46 7.31 -5.02 13.31
CA ALA A 46 6.05 -4.75 14.00
C ALA A 46 4.83 -4.86 13.08
N ILE A 47 4.93 -4.44 11.81
CA ILE A 47 3.83 -4.56 10.84
C ILE A 47 3.62 -5.98 10.29
N GLY A 48 4.61 -6.88 10.47
CA GLY A 48 4.55 -8.27 10.04
C GLY A 48 4.50 -8.48 8.51
N ARG A 49 3.87 -9.59 8.08
CA ARG A 49 3.76 -10.02 6.67
C ARG A 49 5.09 -10.21 5.92
N SER A 50 6.15 -10.53 6.67
CA SER A 50 7.51 -10.63 6.13
C SER A 50 7.95 -9.34 5.41
N ALA A 51 7.54 -8.17 5.93
CA ALA A 51 7.90 -6.89 5.34
C ALA A 51 9.39 -6.57 5.54
N ASP A 52 9.98 -7.06 6.63
CA ASP A 52 11.41 -7.03 6.95
C ASP A 52 12.28 -7.72 5.88
N SER A 53 11.81 -8.84 5.31
CA SER A 53 12.58 -9.56 4.28
C SER A 53 12.44 -8.95 2.87
N LYS A 54 11.43 -8.11 2.66
CA LYS A 54 11.07 -7.59 1.33
C LYS A 54 11.54 -6.17 1.08
N ILE A 55 11.75 -5.42 2.15
CA ILE A 55 12.07 -3.99 2.11
C ILE A 55 13.29 -3.78 2.99
N THR A 56 14.37 -3.32 2.38
CA THR A 56 15.58 -2.90 3.07
C THR A 56 15.63 -1.38 3.08
N ALA A 57 15.66 -0.78 4.26
CA ALA A 57 15.86 0.65 4.45
C ALA A 57 16.90 0.83 5.56
N GLU A 58 17.94 1.62 5.29
CA GLU A 58 19.07 1.75 6.22
C GLU A 58 18.76 2.77 7.32
N THR A 59 18.05 3.83 6.97
CA THR A 59 17.73 4.93 7.90
C THR A 59 16.23 5.13 8.05
N TRP A 60 15.82 5.62 9.23
CA TRP A 60 14.42 5.98 9.51
C TRP A 60 13.89 6.96 8.47
N GLU A 61 14.64 8.01 8.16
CA GLU A 61 14.24 8.99 7.17
C GLU A 61 14.07 8.42 5.77
N GLU A 62 14.94 7.50 5.36
CA GLU A 62 14.86 6.86 4.05
C GLU A 62 13.57 6.05 3.93
N LEU A 63 13.22 5.26 4.95
CA LEU A 63 11.96 4.53 5.01
C LEU A 63 10.77 5.47 4.78
N TRP A 64 10.75 6.63 5.43
CA TRP A 64 9.67 7.62 5.34
C TRP A 64 9.65 8.45 4.05
N LYS A 65 10.76 8.43 3.30
CA LYS A 65 10.90 9.00 1.95
C LYS A 65 10.61 7.96 0.84
N LEU A 66 10.26 6.72 1.18
CA LEU A 66 9.88 5.72 0.19
C LEU A 66 8.49 6.00 -0.39
N ASP A 67 8.46 6.07 -1.72
CA ASP A 67 7.23 6.20 -2.50
C ASP A 67 6.91 4.90 -3.23
N GLY A 68 5.64 4.75 -3.63
CA GLY A 68 5.19 3.61 -4.42
C GLY A 68 5.96 3.41 -5.73
N HIS A 69 6.48 4.48 -6.33
CA HIS A 69 7.34 4.42 -7.52
C HIS A 69 8.73 3.86 -7.20
N ARG A 70 9.36 4.30 -6.11
CA ARG A 70 10.67 3.81 -5.65
C ARG A 70 10.59 2.32 -5.27
N LEU A 71 9.55 1.96 -4.53
CA LEU A 71 9.28 0.56 -4.17
C LEU A 71 8.98 -0.32 -5.40
N LYS A 72 8.35 0.23 -6.45
CA LYS A 72 8.15 -0.48 -7.72
C LYS A 72 9.48 -0.71 -8.44
N ALA A 73 10.36 0.29 -8.46
CA ALA A 73 11.69 0.17 -9.04
C ALA A 73 12.54 -0.87 -8.29
N ALA A 74 12.38 -0.98 -6.97
CA ALA A 74 13.00 -2.00 -6.14
C ALA A 74 12.39 -3.42 -6.29
N GLY A 75 11.38 -3.60 -7.16
CA GLY A 75 10.80 -4.92 -7.45
C GLY A 75 9.80 -5.46 -6.42
N VAL A 76 9.41 -4.67 -5.41
CA VAL A 76 8.44 -5.08 -4.38
C VAL A 76 7.06 -5.34 -5.01
N GLU A 77 6.33 -6.39 -4.62
CA GLU A 77 5.00 -6.70 -5.18
C GLU A 77 3.97 -5.59 -4.88
N VAL A 78 3.00 -5.37 -5.78
CA VAL A 78 1.94 -4.35 -5.64
C VAL A 78 1.22 -4.40 -4.28
N LYS A 79 0.93 -5.61 -3.77
CA LYS A 79 0.23 -5.80 -2.48
C LYS A 79 1.07 -5.31 -1.31
N ASP A 80 2.35 -5.65 -1.30
CA ASP A 80 3.27 -5.28 -0.24
C ASP A 80 3.53 -3.77 -0.24
N ARG A 81 3.68 -3.15 -1.41
CA ARG A 81 3.80 -1.68 -1.54
C ARG A 81 2.60 -0.95 -0.96
N ARG A 82 1.38 -1.39 -1.32
CA ARG A 82 0.13 -0.78 -0.81
C ARG A 82 -0.03 -0.98 0.68
N TYR A 83 0.34 -2.17 1.19
CA TYR A 83 0.29 -2.46 2.61
C TYR A 83 1.26 -1.57 3.39
N LEU A 84 2.52 -1.47 2.95
CA LEU A 84 3.53 -0.63 3.60
C LEU A 84 3.07 0.83 3.67
N MET A 85 2.65 1.42 2.55
CA MET A 85 2.21 2.81 2.51
C MET A 85 0.99 3.06 3.41
N TRP A 86 0.07 2.09 3.51
CA TRP A 86 -1.06 2.18 4.42
C TRP A 86 -0.61 2.13 5.89
N CYS A 87 0.28 1.22 6.25
CA CYS A 87 0.85 1.13 7.60
C CYS A 87 1.60 2.42 7.99
N MET A 88 2.40 2.97 7.08
CA MET A 88 3.10 4.23 7.26
C MET A 88 2.12 5.38 7.55
N GLU A 89 1.02 5.46 6.79
CA GLU A 89 0.01 6.50 7.03
C GLU A 89 -0.73 6.29 8.36
N LYS A 90 -1.01 5.04 8.75
CA LYS A 90 -1.61 4.74 10.05
C LYS A 90 -0.71 5.12 11.21
N PHE A 91 0.58 4.87 11.10
CA PHE A 91 1.55 5.29 12.10
C PHE A 91 1.68 6.82 12.18
N ARG A 92 1.63 7.53 11.04
CA ARG A 92 1.57 9.00 11.02
C ARG A 92 0.33 9.56 11.71
N GLN A 93 -0.79 8.85 11.61
CA GLN A 93 -2.03 9.18 12.34
C GLN A 93 -1.94 8.90 13.85
N GLY A 94 -0.85 8.30 14.32
CA GLY A 94 -0.62 8.01 15.73
C GLY A 94 -1.22 6.70 16.23
N MET A 95 -1.61 5.79 15.33
CA MET A 95 -2.02 4.44 15.74
C MET A 95 -0.80 3.54 15.92
N ASP A 96 -0.85 2.67 16.93
CA ASP A 96 0.19 1.67 17.19
C ASP A 96 0.11 0.56 16.11
N PRO A 97 1.23 0.13 15.50
CA PRO A 97 1.26 -1.01 14.58
C PRO A 97 0.59 -2.27 15.10
N LYS A 98 0.61 -2.52 16.42
CA LYS A 98 -0.08 -3.69 16.99
C LYS A 98 -1.60 -3.67 16.76
N ASP A 99 -2.20 -2.49 16.71
CA ASP A 99 -3.66 -2.34 16.62
C ASP A 99 -4.15 -2.55 15.18
N PHE A 100 -3.38 -2.10 14.18
CA PHE A 100 -3.80 -2.14 12.78
C PHE A 100 -3.11 -3.21 11.94
N ALA A 101 -1.94 -3.70 12.36
CA ALA A 101 -1.25 -4.76 11.65
C ALA A 101 -1.98 -6.09 11.84
N HIS A 102 -2.27 -6.74 10.72
CA HIS A 102 -2.91 -8.04 10.73
C HIS A 102 -2.08 -9.01 9.90
N GLU A 103 -1.86 -10.18 10.48
CA GLU A 103 -1.20 -11.29 9.83
C GLU A 103 -1.87 -11.65 8.49
N PRO A 104 -1.09 -12.21 7.54
CA PRO A 104 -1.66 -12.65 6.29
C PRO A 104 -2.67 -13.77 6.58
N LYS A 105 -3.86 -13.69 5.95
CA LYS A 105 -4.87 -14.74 6.10
C LYS A 105 -4.25 -16.09 5.73
N PRO A 106 -4.36 -17.11 6.60
CA PRO A 106 -3.76 -18.40 6.34
C PRO A 106 -4.34 -19.00 5.06
N LYS A 107 -3.51 -19.74 4.32
CA LYS A 107 -3.95 -20.43 3.12
C LYS A 107 -5.06 -21.41 3.50
N LYS A 108 -6.15 -21.41 2.72
CA LYS A 108 -7.24 -22.38 2.90
C LYS A 108 -6.66 -23.81 2.88
N LYS A 109 -6.89 -24.56 3.96
CA LYS A 109 -6.47 -25.97 4.06
C LYS A 109 -7.18 -26.84 3.01
N ILE A 110 -8.45 -26.55 2.75
CA ILE A 110 -9.31 -27.29 1.81
C ILE A 110 -9.86 -26.29 0.77
N ARG A 111 -9.77 -26.65 -0.51
CA ARG A 111 -10.45 -25.92 -1.61
C ARG A 111 -11.85 -26.54 -1.81
N GLY A 112 -12.90 -25.71 -1.82
CA GLY A 112 -14.30 -26.15 -2.01
C GLY A 112 -15.30 -25.26 -1.27
N TRP A 113 -16.60 -25.42 -1.56
CA TRP A 113 -17.72 -24.86 -0.81
C TRP A 113 -18.33 -25.96 0.08
N GLY A 114 -18.32 -25.74 1.40
CA GLY A 114 -18.98 -26.62 2.35
C GLY A 114 -18.38 -28.02 2.51
N PRO A 115 -19.04 -28.90 3.29
CA PRO A 115 -18.56 -30.26 3.58
C PRO A 115 -18.48 -31.17 2.35
N ALA A 116 -19.13 -30.80 1.25
CA ALA A 116 -19.35 -31.67 0.10
C ALA A 116 -18.06 -32.07 -0.63
N VAL A 117 -16.98 -31.30 -0.55
CA VAL A 117 -15.70 -31.62 -1.19
C VAL A 117 -14.55 -31.26 -0.26
N GLN A 118 -13.87 -32.28 0.29
CA GLN A 118 -12.67 -32.12 1.10
C GLN A 118 -11.52 -32.94 0.51
N PHE A 119 -10.33 -32.34 0.43
CA PHE A 119 -9.12 -33.02 -0.08
C PHE A 119 -9.27 -33.71 -1.45
N GLY A 120 -10.05 -33.13 -2.37
CA GLY A 120 -10.31 -33.71 -3.69
C GLY A 120 -11.31 -34.88 -3.69
N LYS A 121 -11.84 -35.28 -2.52
CA LYS A 121 -12.88 -36.29 -2.39
C LYS A 121 -14.23 -35.61 -2.14
N ARG A 122 -15.25 -36.01 -2.90
CA ARG A 122 -16.62 -35.57 -2.65
C ARG A 122 -17.18 -36.34 -1.45
N ILE A 123 -17.30 -35.67 -0.31
CA ILE A 123 -17.98 -36.25 0.86
C ILE A 123 -19.48 -36.16 0.61
N ARG A 124 -20.11 -37.31 0.36
CA ARG A 124 -21.55 -37.42 0.47
C ARG A 124 -21.84 -37.63 1.95
N SER A 125 -22.69 -36.80 2.56
CA SER A 125 -23.27 -37.16 3.86
C SER A 125 -23.83 -38.57 3.70
N ARG A 126 -23.44 -39.53 4.56
CA ARG A 126 -24.15 -40.81 4.62
C ARG A 126 -25.62 -40.46 4.83
N ARG A 127 -26.46 -40.71 3.83
CA ARG A 127 -27.89 -40.84 4.04
C ARG A 127 -28.06 -42.30 4.46
N ASP A 128 -28.48 -42.44 5.71
CA ASP A 128 -29.11 -43.62 6.29
C ASP A 128 -28.20 -44.85 6.56
N GLN A 129 -27.99 -45.11 7.86
CA GLN A 129 -27.95 -46.47 8.42
C GLN A 129 -29.25 -46.67 9.19
#